data_AF-A0A1Y3YC20-F1
#
_entry.id   AF-A0A1Y3YC20-F1
#
_cell.length_a   1.000
_cell.length_b   1.000
_cell.length_c   1.000
_cell.angle_alpha   90.00
_cell.angle_beta   90.00
_cell.angle_gamma   90.00
#
_symmetry.space_group_name_H-M   'P 1'
#
loop_
_entity.id
_entity.type
_entity.pdbx_description
1 polymer ?
#
loop_
_entity_poly.entity_id
_entity_poly.type
_entity_poly.pdbx_seq_one_letter_code
_entity_poly.pdbx_strand_id
1 'polypeptide(L)'
;MKKKRLTPEERQKKRARIYRQRTGKIYFRITCIFLLFMVLAIVLNIFMPDKKYSESENRMLAQAPEFSLTNLASGKFMTDMEDYVTDQFVFRDQWINLKVLEDMALGKRESNGVYIGKQGYLMQVPENNIDDDSVNDNLNAIREFAQRHEDVNTVMSLVPNAAYILEQLTPANAPVRDQSQDIALAEETVGDVLTFVDLTETMSSHRDEAIYYKTDHHWTSLGARYAFDTIYSALGISEPAQDYTVYPVSHTFSGTLASKSGYDRSRDTIDIYVPQDVSTEYVVNYVEEGEKTASMYESSALEQKDQYEVFFGGNHSRIDITTPVEENKNLLIFKDSYANCFIPFLQPYFRSIIVIDPRYYYDDVDRLVTDNSITDILFLYNVDTFMTDTSLADSLEPMPESQTDSTANVSDSEDAGAAEDTNGTTDTSDTENGQAEGADSNGTDADEEAIIP
;
A
#
# COMPACT_ATOMS: atom_id res chain seq x y z
N MET A 1 -41.52 49.76 -58.21
CA MET A 1 -40.04 49.63 -58.12
C MET A 1 -39.60 48.23 -58.56
N LYS A 2 -38.68 48.11 -59.52
CA LYS A 2 -38.10 46.81 -59.92
C LYS A 2 -37.07 46.36 -58.87
N LYS A 3 -37.25 45.18 -58.24
CA LYS A 3 -36.22 44.60 -57.35
C LYS A 3 -34.96 44.27 -58.17
N LYS A 4 -33.85 44.97 -57.91
CA LYS A 4 -32.55 44.74 -58.56
C LYS A 4 -32.15 43.26 -58.36
N ARG A 5 -32.05 42.48 -59.44
CA ARG A 5 -31.62 41.08 -59.37
C ARG A 5 -30.12 41.06 -59.08
N LEU A 6 -29.76 40.70 -57.85
CA LEU A 6 -28.36 40.54 -57.42
C LEU A 6 -27.63 39.56 -58.35
N THR A 7 -26.39 39.90 -58.74
CA THR A 7 -25.50 39.01 -59.50
C THR A 7 -25.12 37.76 -58.68
N PRO A 8 -24.61 36.68 -59.29
CA PRO A 8 -24.13 35.51 -58.55
C PRO A 8 -23.12 35.86 -57.46
N GLU A 9 -22.14 36.72 -57.78
CA GLU A 9 -21.16 37.22 -56.80
C GLU A 9 -21.79 38.04 -55.67
N GLU A 10 -22.71 38.96 -55.98
CA GLU A 10 -23.39 39.77 -54.96
C GLU A 10 -24.21 38.86 -54.01
N ARG A 11 -24.80 37.77 -54.53
CA ARG A 11 -25.46 36.75 -53.71
C ARG A 11 -24.48 35.96 -52.86
N GLN A 12 -23.31 35.60 -53.40
CA GLN A 12 -22.26 34.90 -52.66
C GLN A 12 -21.69 35.79 -51.53
N LYS A 13 -21.31 37.04 -51.84
CA LYS A 13 -20.85 38.05 -50.86
C LYS A 13 -21.91 38.32 -49.80
N LYS A 14 -23.21 38.41 -50.16
CA LYS A 14 -24.31 38.55 -49.21
C LYS A 14 -24.51 37.31 -48.34
N ARG A 15 -24.43 36.09 -48.90
CA ARG A 15 -24.48 34.83 -48.14
C ARG A 15 -23.32 34.72 -47.16
N ALA A 16 -22.09 35.00 -47.59
CA ALA A 16 -20.89 35.01 -46.74
C ALA A 16 -21.01 36.04 -45.60
N ARG A 17 -21.52 37.25 -45.88
CA ARG A 17 -21.78 38.27 -44.84
C ARG A 17 -22.84 37.82 -43.83
N ILE A 18 -23.94 37.22 -44.28
CA ILE A 18 -24.99 36.69 -43.40
C ILE A 18 -24.46 35.51 -42.58
N TYR A 19 -23.67 34.62 -43.17
CA TYR A 19 -23.01 33.52 -42.48
C TYR A 19 -22.08 34.06 -41.39
N ARG A 20 -21.16 34.98 -41.71
CA ARG A 20 -20.24 35.63 -40.75
C ARG A 20 -20.97 36.36 -39.62
N GLN A 21 -22.11 36.99 -39.91
CA GLN A 21 -22.95 37.63 -38.89
C GLN A 21 -23.73 36.63 -38.01
N ARG A 22 -24.10 35.46 -38.55
CA ARG A 22 -24.73 34.37 -37.78
C ARG A 22 -23.72 33.64 -36.91
N THR A 23 -22.56 33.26 -37.46
CA THR A 23 -21.48 32.62 -36.70
C THR A 23 -20.96 33.56 -35.61
N GLY A 24 -20.72 34.84 -35.90
CA GLY A 24 -20.34 35.82 -34.87
C GLY A 24 -21.36 35.93 -33.72
N LYS A 25 -22.66 35.87 -34.00
CA LYS A 25 -23.71 35.82 -32.96
C LYS A 25 -23.76 34.50 -32.20
N ILE A 26 -23.38 33.38 -32.83
CA ILE A 26 -23.27 32.07 -32.18
C ILE A 26 -22.06 32.05 -31.25
N TYR A 27 -20.87 32.42 -31.73
CA TYR A 27 -19.66 32.52 -30.91
C TYR A 27 -19.87 33.46 -29.72
N PHE A 28 -20.44 34.66 -29.92
CA PHE A 28 -20.76 35.57 -28.82
C PHE A 28 -21.64 34.92 -27.75
N ARG A 29 -22.68 34.16 -28.14
CA ARG A 29 -23.53 33.42 -27.19
C ARG A 29 -22.76 32.32 -26.46
N ILE A 30 -21.92 31.56 -27.16
CA ILE A 30 -21.08 30.51 -26.57
C ILE A 30 -20.13 31.13 -25.54
N THR A 31 -19.46 32.23 -25.88
CA THR A 31 -18.59 32.98 -24.95
C THR A 31 -19.36 33.50 -23.74
N CYS A 32 -20.56 34.07 -23.90
CA CYS A 32 -21.38 34.49 -22.77
C CYS A 32 -21.81 33.32 -21.88
N ILE A 33 -22.15 32.16 -22.45
CA ILE A 33 -22.50 30.95 -21.69
C ILE A 33 -21.29 30.42 -20.94
N PHE A 34 -20.12 30.37 -21.58
CA PHE A 34 -18.87 29.93 -20.94
C PHE A 34 -18.45 30.85 -19.79
N LEU A 35 -18.52 32.17 -19.97
CA LEU A 35 -18.22 33.14 -18.90
C LEU A 35 -19.24 33.05 -17.76
N LEU A 36 -20.52 32.86 -18.05
CA LEU A 36 -21.55 32.64 -17.03
C LEU A 36 -21.28 31.34 -16.24
N PHE A 37 -20.91 30.26 -16.92
CA PHE A 37 -20.53 29.00 -16.30
C PHE A 37 -19.29 29.15 -15.41
N MET A 38 -18.25 29.85 -15.87
CA MET A 38 -17.03 30.09 -15.09
C MET A 38 -17.31 30.92 -13.83
N VAL A 39 -18.11 31.98 -13.94
CA VAL A 39 -18.54 32.78 -12.77
C VAL A 39 -19.39 31.93 -11.81
N LEU A 40 -20.30 31.09 -12.33
CA LEU A 40 -21.11 30.20 -11.52
C LEU A 40 -20.25 29.17 -10.78
N ALA A 41 -19.24 28.57 -11.44
CA ALA A 41 -18.33 27.61 -10.83
C ALA A 41 -17.54 28.23 -9.66
N ILE A 42 -16.99 29.45 -9.86
CA ILE A 42 -16.28 30.20 -8.81
C ILE A 42 -17.23 30.49 -7.63
N VAL A 43 -18.44 30.98 -7.90
CA VAL A 43 -19.43 31.26 -6.85
C VAL A 43 -19.80 29.99 -6.09
N LEU A 44 -20.05 28.87 -6.79
CA LEU A 44 -20.39 27.60 -6.16
C LEU A 44 -19.23 27.05 -5.31
N ASN A 45 -18.00 27.15 -5.78
CA ASN A 45 -16.80 26.71 -5.05
C ASN A 45 -16.59 27.53 -3.76
N ILE A 46 -16.82 28.86 -3.78
CA ILE A 46 -16.72 29.71 -2.57
C ILE A 46 -17.81 29.40 -1.53
N PHE A 47 -18.98 28.89 -1.95
CA PHE A 47 -20.11 28.61 -1.05
C PHE A 47 -20.27 27.13 -0.66
N MET A 48 -19.49 26.22 -1.24
CA MET A 48 -19.48 24.82 -0.83
C MET A 48 -18.53 24.63 0.37
N PRO A 49 -18.89 23.80 1.37
CA PRO A 49 -17.98 23.50 2.47
C PRO A 49 -16.82 22.62 2.01
N ASP A 50 -15.62 22.92 2.51
CA ASP A 50 -14.43 22.12 2.24
C ASP A 50 -14.60 20.67 2.75
N LYS A 51 -14.18 19.71 1.92
CA LYS A 51 -14.03 18.30 2.33
C LYS A 51 -12.62 18.10 2.91
N LYS A 52 -12.51 17.39 4.03
CA LYS A 52 -11.21 16.97 4.61
C LYS A 52 -10.63 15.72 3.93
N TYR A 53 -11.50 14.77 3.63
CA TYR A 53 -11.15 13.46 3.10
C TYR A 53 -12.02 13.15 1.87
N SER A 54 -11.46 12.38 0.94
CA SER A 54 -12.12 11.92 -0.28
C SER A 54 -12.25 10.40 -0.26
N GLU A 55 -13.46 9.91 0.02
CA GLU A 55 -13.80 8.48 -0.06
C GLU A 55 -13.60 7.91 -1.48
N SER A 56 -13.71 8.74 -2.52
CA SER A 56 -13.56 8.31 -3.93
C SER A 56 -12.09 8.12 -4.33
N GLU A 57 -11.20 8.96 -3.82
CA GLU A 57 -9.75 8.92 -4.08
C GLU A 57 -8.95 8.22 -2.97
N ASN A 58 -9.61 7.77 -1.89
CA ASN A 58 -9.01 7.25 -0.65
C ASN A 58 -7.86 8.11 -0.10
N ARG A 59 -8.08 9.43 0.05
CA ARG A 59 -7.03 10.33 0.55
C ARG A 59 -7.54 11.59 1.24
N MET A 60 -6.67 12.20 2.04
CA MET A 60 -6.86 13.57 2.52
C MET A 60 -6.77 14.58 1.37
N LEU A 61 -7.61 15.61 1.45
CA LEU A 61 -7.70 16.69 0.47
C LEU A 61 -7.00 17.95 1.00
N ALA A 62 -6.33 18.68 0.12
CA ALA A 62 -5.69 19.94 0.48
C ALA A 62 -6.68 20.92 1.13
N GLN A 63 -6.28 21.49 2.26
CA GLN A 63 -7.05 22.47 3.05
C GLN A 63 -6.54 23.89 2.77
N ALA A 64 -7.33 24.91 3.13
CA ALA A 64 -6.98 26.30 2.87
C ALA A 64 -5.60 26.66 3.49
N PRO A 65 -4.59 27.03 2.69
CA PRO A 65 -3.24 27.21 3.20
C PRO A 65 -3.06 28.49 4.00
N GLU A 66 -2.20 28.43 5.03
CA GLU A 66 -1.87 29.59 5.84
C GLU A 66 -1.07 30.64 5.05
N PHE A 67 -1.61 31.86 5.02
CA PHE A 67 -0.94 32.98 4.37
C PHE A 67 0.22 33.49 5.23
N SER A 68 1.44 33.37 4.71
CA SER A 68 2.63 33.99 5.29
C SER A 68 3.52 34.60 4.19
N LEU A 69 4.23 35.69 4.53
CA LEU A 69 5.14 36.36 3.58
C LEU A 69 6.33 35.45 3.19
N THR A 70 6.72 34.52 4.06
CA THR A 70 7.73 33.50 3.79
C THR A 70 7.24 32.47 2.78
N ASN A 71 6.03 31.92 2.96
CA ASN A 71 5.44 30.95 2.00
C ASN A 71 5.11 31.61 0.65
N LEU A 72 4.78 32.90 0.65
CA LEU A 72 4.57 33.66 -0.58
C LEU A 72 5.88 33.91 -1.33
N ALA A 73 6.97 34.23 -0.62
CA ALA A 73 8.28 34.47 -1.23
C ALA A 73 8.97 33.19 -1.73
N SER A 74 8.72 32.05 -1.09
CA SER A 74 9.22 30.73 -1.53
C SER A 74 8.41 30.11 -2.66
N GLY A 75 7.24 30.66 -3.00
CA GLY A 75 6.29 30.09 -3.96
C GLY A 75 5.37 29.02 -3.37
N LYS A 76 5.68 28.46 -2.18
CA LYS A 76 4.88 27.40 -1.54
C LYS A 76 3.40 27.76 -1.42
N PHE A 77 3.07 29.00 -1.05
CA PHE A 77 1.66 29.44 -0.96
C PHE A 77 0.91 29.31 -2.29
N MET A 78 1.57 29.48 -3.43
CA MET A 78 0.92 29.34 -4.74
C MET A 78 0.65 27.87 -5.07
N THR A 79 1.61 26.98 -4.78
CA THR A 79 1.44 25.52 -4.93
C THR A 79 0.31 25.02 -4.03
N ASP A 80 0.36 25.32 -2.72
CA ASP A 80 -0.66 24.87 -1.77
C ASP A 80 -2.06 25.42 -2.13
N MET A 81 -2.15 26.63 -2.71
CA MET A 81 -3.41 27.20 -3.21
C MET A 81 -3.90 26.53 -4.49
N GLU A 82 -3.01 26.09 -5.39
CA GLU A 82 -3.38 25.34 -6.60
C GLU A 82 -3.90 23.95 -6.24
N ASP A 83 -3.24 23.27 -5.30
CA ASP A 83 -3.68 21.99 -4.73
C ASP A 83 -5.05 22.14 -4.03
N TYR A 84 -5.20 23.15 -3.16
CA TYR A 84 -6.48 23.45 -2.49
C TYR A 84 -7.63 23.72 -3.47
N VAL A 85 -7.44 24.60 -4.47
CA VAL A 85 -8.49 24.90 -5.45
C VAL A 85 -8.83 23.69 -6.31
N THR A 86 -7.84 22.84 -6.58
CA THR A 86 -8.00 21.59 -7.34
C THR A 86 -8.80 20.55 -6.54
N ASP A 87 -8.45 20.35 -5.27
CA ASP A 87 -9.07 19.36 -4.39
C ASP A 87 -10.48 19.76 -3.91
N GLN A 88 -10.69 21.03 -3.58
CA GLN A 88 -12.01 21.55 -3.19
C GLN A 88 -12.90 21.93 -4.38
N PHE A 89 -12.51 21.59 -5.62
CA PHE A 89 -13.26 22.01 -6.80
C PHE A 89 -14.70 21.47 -6.79
N VAL A 90 -15.65 22.35 -7.13
CA VAL A 90 -17.08 22.01 -7.16
C VAL A 90 -17.35 20.81 -8.10
N PHE A 91 -17.94 19.75 -7.54
CA PHE A 91 -18.23 18.49 -8.22
C PHE A 91 -16.99 17.76 -8.77
N ARG A 92 -15.84 17.84 -8.06
CA ARG A 92 -14.57 17.16 -8.41
C ARG A 92 -14.75 15.71 -8.85
N ASP A 93 -15.46 14.90 -8.07
CA ASP A 93 -15.73 13.49 -8.35
C ASP A 93 -16.37 13.29 -9.74
N GLN A 94 -17.32 14.15 -10.11
CA GLN A 94 -18.00 14.13 -11.39
C GLN A 94 -17.09 14.60 -12.54
N TRP A 95 -16.15 15.51 -12.30
CA TRP A 95 -15.14 15.92 -13.29
C TRP A 95 -14.12 14.83 -13.57
N ILE A 96 -13.63 14.15 -12.53
CA ILE A 96 -12.73 12.99 -12.66
C ILE A 96 -13.43 11.90 -13.47
N ASN A 97 -14.66 11.55 -13.11
CA ASN A 97 -15.43 10.53 -13.83
C ASN A 97 -15.69 10.92 -15.30
N LEU A 98 -16.01 12.19 -15.57
CA LEU A 98 -16.21 12.70 -16.93
C LEU A 98 -14.92 12.65 -17.77
N LYS A 99 -13.78 13.03 -17.19
CA LYS A 99 -12.45 12.91 -17.81
C LYS A 99 -12.15 11.47 -18.19
N VAL A 100 -12.34 10.51 -17.27
CA VAL A 100 -12.13 9.08 -17.54
C VAL A 100 -13.03 8.59 -18.68
N LEU A 101 -14.31 9.00 -18.70
CA LEU A 101 -15.23 8.66 -19.79
C LEU A 101 -14.83 9.30 -21.14
N GLU A 102 -14.33 10.54 -21.14
CA GLU A 102 -13.79 11.20 -22.34
C GLU A 102 -12.55 10.46 -22.86
N ASP A 103 -11.58 10.18 -21.99
CA ASP A 103 -10.35 9.48 -22.33
C ASP A 103 -10.66 8.07 -22.88
N MET A 104 -11.59 7.33 -22.28
CA MET A 104 -12.09 6.05 -22.79
C MET A 104 -12.83 6.16 -24.13
N ALA A 105 -13.58 7.23 -24.37
CA ALA A 105 -14.26 7.49 -25.63
C ALA A 105 -13.30 7.88 -26.76
N LEU A 106 -12.17 8.51 -26.41
CA LEU A 106 -11.03 8.77 -27.31
C LEU A 106 -10.14 7.53 -27.53
N GLY A 107 -10.44 6.41 -26.86
CA GLY A 107 -9.75 5.13 -27.00
C GLY A 107 -8.56 4.94 -26.07
N LYS A 108 -8.27 5.88 -25.15
CA LYS A 108 -7.29 5.65 -24.09
C LYS A 108 -7.83 4.61 -23.12
N ARG A 109 -6.94 3.75 -22.62
CA ARG A 109 -7.26 2.67 -21.68
C ARG A 109 -6.32 2.67 -20.47
N GLU A 110 -5.83 3.84 -20.14
CA GLU A 110 -4.92 4.09 -19.03
C GLU A 110 -5.35 5.38 -18.35
N SER A 111 -5.35 5.40 -17.03
CA SER A 111 -5.57 6.60 -16.21
C SER A 111 -4.70 6.53 -14.98
N ASN A 112 -3.88 7.56 -14.75
CA ASN A 112 -3.00 7.70 -13.58
C ASN A 112 -2.16 6.44 -13.26
N GLY A 113 -1.53 5.82 -14.27
CA GLY A 113 -0.73 4.61 -14.06
C GLY A 113 -1.54 3.35 -13.74
N VAL A 114 -2.81 3.30 -14.18
CA VAL A 114 -3.68 2.13 -14.09
C VAL A 114 -4.28 1.82 -15.46
N TYR A 115 -4.10 0.59 -15.94
CA TYR A 115 -4.76 0.08 -17.14
C TYR A 115 -6.23 -0.25 -16.86
N ILE A 116 -7.12 0.24 -17.71
CA ILE A 116 -8.55 -0.06 -17.71
C ILE A 116 -8.78 -1.24 -18.67
N GLY A 117 -8.65 -2.44 -18.12
CA GLY A 117 -8.74 -3.71 -18.82
C GLY A 117 -10.17 -4.13 -19.21
N LYS A 118 -10.28 -5.39 -19.64
CA LYS A 118 -11.52 -6.07 -20.01
C LYS A 118 -12.21 -6.60 -18.75
N GLN A 119 -13.51 -6.90 -18.89
CA GLN A 119 -14.34 -7.50 -17.82
C GLN A 119 -14.38 -6.72 -16.50
N GLY A 120 -13.96 -5.44 -16.51
CA GLY A 120 -13.94 -4.58 -15.33
C GLY A 120 -12.67 -4.68 -14.49
N TYR A 121 -11.64 -5.40 -14.94
CA TYR A 121 -10.33 -5.40 -14.28
C TYR A 121 -9.59 -4.09 -14.50
N LEU A 122 -8.98 -3.60 -13.44
CA LEU A 122 -7.96 -2.59 -13.37
C LEU A 122 -6.63 -3.27 -13.05
N MET A 123 -5.55 -2.81 -13.66
CA MET A 123 -4.21 -3.35 -13.42
C MET A 123 -3.25 -2.20 -13.24
N GLN A 124 -2.32 -2.32 -12.30
CA GLN A 124 -1.20 -1.38 -12.21
C GLN A 124 -0.41 -1.42 -13.51
N VAL A 125 0.00 -0.26 -14.01
CA VAL A 125 1.03 -0.18 -15.06
C VAL A 125 2.35 -0.57 -14.37
N PRO A 126 3.07 -1.61 -14.82
CA PRO A 126 4.33 -1.99 -14.21
C PRO A 126 5.33 -0.83 -14.22
N GLU A 127 6.15 -0.70 -13.18
CA GLU A 127 7.23 0.28 -13.22
C GLU A 127 8.27 -0.17 -14.25
N ASN A 128 8.75 0.77 -15.05
CA ASN A 128 9.71 0.51 -16.12
C ASN A 128 11.08 1.16 -15.83
N ASN A 129 11.15 2.08 -14.86
CA ASN A 129 12.38 2.68 -14.36
C ASN A 129 12.81 1.96 -13.07
N ILE A 130 13.15 0.68 -13.20
CA ILE A 130 13.76 -0.10 -12.11
C ILE A 130 15.19 0.36 -11.91
N ASP A 131 15.62 0.44 -10.65
CA ASP A 131 17.01 0.65 -10.28
C ASP A 131 17.70 -0.70 -10.13
N ASP A 132 18.41 -1.13 -11.18
CA ASP A 132 19.11 -2.42 -11.20
C ASP A 132 20.11 -2.54 -10.03
N ASP A 133 20.71 -1.43 -9.55
CA ASP A 133 21.64 -1.47 -8.41
C ASP A 133 20.87 -1.84 -7.12
N SER A 134 19.74 -1.18 -6.84
CA SER A 134 18.88 -1.48 -5.67
C SER A 134 18.33 -2.91 -5.67
N VAL A 135 17.95 -3.44 -6.84
CA VAL A 135 17.50 -4.84 -6.97
C VAL A 135 18.64 -5.82 -6.68
N ASN A 136 19.84 -5.56 -7.18
CA ASN A 136 21.01 -6.37 -6.88
C ASN A 136 21.40 -6.29 -5.39
N ASP A 137 21.32 -5.12 -4.76
CA ASP A 137 21.62 -4.96 -3.34
C ASP A 137 20.63 -5.75 -2.46
N ASN A 138 19.32 -5.67 -2.74
CA ASN A 138 18.31 -6.48 -2.07
C ASN A 138 18.57 -8.00 -2.20
N LEU A 139 18.86 -8.48 -3.42
CA LEU A 139 19.13 -9.91 -3.67
C LEU A 139 20.44 -10.38 -3.01
N ASN A 140 21.48 -9.55 -3.00
CA ASN A 140 22.72 -9.85 -2.30
C ASN A 140 22.51 -9.88 -0.79
N ALA A 141 21.74 -8.94 -0.21
CA ALA A 141 21.43 -8.90 1.21
C ALA A 141 20.64 -10.12 1.67
N ILE A 142 19.62 -10.56 0.91
CA ILE A 142 18.88 -11.81 1.15
C ILE A 142 19.83 -13.01 1.15
N ARG A 143 20.69 -13.11 0.12
CA ARG A 143 21.66 -14.20 -0.02
C ARG A 143 22.66 -14.23 1.13
N GLU A 144 23.18 -13.07 1.54
CA GLU A 144 24.11 -12.96 2.65
C GLU A 144 23.45 -13.22 4.00
N PHE A 145 22.18 -12.84 4.19
CA PHE A 145 21.39 -13.18 5.38
C PHE A 145 21.14 -14.69 5.46
N ALA A 146 20.70 -15.33 4.37
CA ALA A 146 20.55 -16.78 4.29
C ALA A 146 21.87 -17.54 4.56
N GLN A 147 23.01 -17.00 4.10
CA GLN A 147 24.33 -17.58 4.38
C GLN A 147 24.80 -17.41 5.84
N ARG A 148 24.34 -16.37 6.56
CA ARG A 148 24.60 -16.22 8.01
C ARG A 148 23.80 -17.22 8.84
N HIS A 149 22.62 -17.59 8.37
CA HIS A 149 21.68 -18.52 9.04
C HIS A 149 21.57 -19.85 8.28
N GLU A 150 22.72 -20.47 7.95
CA GLU A 150 22.78 -21.69 7.12
C GLU A 150 22.07 -22.93 7.72
N ASP A 151 21.72 -22.89 9.01
CA ASP A 151 20.94 -23.91 9.71
C ASP A 151 19.42 -23.64 9.73
N VAL A 152 18.98 -22.50 9.22
CA VAL A 152 17.57 -22.07 9.15
C VAL A 152 17.01 -22.30 7.74
N ASN A 153 15.83 -22.93 7.65
CA ASN A 153 15.19 -23.25 6.37
C ASN A 153 14.69 -21.97 5.67
N THR A 154 15.47 -21.41 4.75
CA THR A 154 15.12 -20.17 4.04
C THR A 154 14.43 -20.46 2.72
N VAL A 155 13.27 -19.83 2.52
CA VAL A 155 12.44 -19.90 1.31
C VAL A 155 12.21 -18.49 0.76
N MET A 156 12.25 -18.33 -0.56
CA MET A 156 11.90 -17.08 -1.24
C MET A 156 10.87 -17.34 -2.34
N SER A 157 9.88 -16.45 -2.46
CA SER A 157 8.92 -16.48 -3.56
C SER A 157 8.53 -15.07 -3.98
N LEU A 158 8.55 -14.83 -5.29
CA LEU A 158 8.11 -13.57 -5.90
C LEU A 158 6.80 -13.81 -6.65
N VAL A 159 5.76 -13.07 -6.26
CA VAL A 159 4.40 -13.21 -6.79
C VAL A 159 4.25 -12.32 -8.03
N PRO A 160 4.01 -12.89 -9.23
CA PRO A 160 3.72 -12.07 -10.41
C PRO A 160 2.39 -11.31 -10.25
N ASN A 161 2.27 -10.16 -10.89
CA ASN A 161 1.11 -9.28 -10.76
C ASN A 161 -0.03 -9.65 -11.73
N ALA A 162 -1.19 -9.02 -11.53
CA ALA A 162 -2.37 -9.20 -12.39
C ALA A 162 -2.15 -8.74 -13.85
N ALA A 163 -1.28 -7.76 -14.12
CA ALA A 163 -1.03 -7.28 -15.48
C ALA A 163 -0.30 -8.33 -16.32
N TYR A 164 0.62 -9.07 -15.71
CA TYR A 164 1.38 -10.15 -16.31
C TYR A 164 0.55 -11.43 -16.46
N ILE A 165 -0.02 -11.95 -15.37
CA ILE A 165 -0.77 -13.22 -15.40
C ILE A 165 -2.09 -13.12 -16.18
N LEU A 166 -2.74 -11.96 -16.17
CA LEU A 166 -4.00 -11.71 -16.87
C LEU A 166 -3.79 -10.88 -18.15
N GLU A 167 -2.68 -11.07 -18.88
CA GLU A 167 -2.36 -10.33 -20.12
C GLU A 167 -3.55 -10.30 -21.10
N GLN A 168 -4.31 -11.39 -21.22
CA GLN A 168 -5.51 -11.50 -22.05
C GLN A 168 -6.62 -10.50 -21.68
N LEU A 169 -6.62 -9.95 -20.47
CA LEU A 169 -7.55 -8.94 -19.98
C LEU A 169 -7.01 -7.50 -20.11
N THR A 170 -5.72 -7.31 -20.37
CA THR A 170 -5.12 -5.98 -20.57
C THR A 170 -5.71 -5.24 -21.80
N PRO A 171 -5.54 -3.91 -21.89
CA PRO A 171 -5.83 -3.16 -23.11
C PRO A 171 -5.01 -3.65 -24.30
N ALA A 172 -5.58 -3.58 -25.51
CA ALA A 172 -4.89 -4.05 -26.71
C ALA A 172 -3.61 -3.25 -26.99
N ASN A 173 -2.46 -3.95 -27.04
CA ASN A 173 -1.11 -3.39 -27.16
C ASN A 173 -0.69 -2.52 -25.95
N ALA A 174 -1.22 -2.78 -24.75
CA ALA A 174 -0.61 -2.28 -23.52
C ALA A 174 0.80 -2.90 -23.37
N PRO A 175 1.84 -2.11 -23.06
CA PRO A 175 3.12 -2.69 -22.67
C PRO A 175 2.98 -3.34 -21.29
N VAL A 176 3.37 -4.60 -21.20
CA VAL A 176 3.44 -5.38 -19.95
C VAL A 176 4.87 -5.84 -19.80
N ARG A 177 5.44 -5.67 -18.61
CA ARG A 177 6.79 -6.16 -18.28
C ARG A 177 6.76 -7.68 -18.17
N ASP A 178 7.78 -8.35 -18.71
CA ASP A 178 7.89 -9.80 -18.62
C ASP A 178 8.50 -10.22 -17.27
N GLN A 179 7.63 -10.35 -16.27
CA GLN A 179 8.05 -10.65 -14.90
C GLN A 179 8.71 -12.02 -14.73
N SER A 180 8.59 -12.95 -15.70
CA SER A 180 9.37 -14.20 -15.67
C SER A 180 10.87 -13.97 -15.76
N GLN A 181 11.32 -12.91 -16.45
CA GLN A 181 12.73 -12.55 -16.54
C GLN A 181 13.24 -11.97 -15.22
N ASP A 182 12.40 -11.21 -14.52
CA ASP A 182 12.69 -10.62 -13.21
C ASP A 182 12.77 -11.71 -12.13
N ILE A 183 11.84 -12.67 -12.16
CA ILE A 183 11.82 -13.83 -11.26
C ILE A 183 13.03 -14.74 -11.52
N ALA A 184 13.36 -15.04 -12.78
CA ALA A 184 14.53 -15.85 -13.13
C ALA A 184 15.86 -15.18 -12.75
N LEU A 185 15.95 -13.84 -12.88
CA LEU A 185 17.11 -13.08 -12.39
C LEU A 185 17.25 -13.20 -10.87
N ALA A 186 16.15 -13.08 -10.12
CA ALA A 186 16.16 -13.25 -8.66
C ALA A 186 16.62 -14.66 -8.27
N GLU A 187 16.06 -15.71 -8.89
CA GLU A 187 16.43 -17.12 -8.68
C GLU A 187 17.91 -17.37 -8.99
N GLU A 188 18.43 -16.90 -10.13
CA GLU A 188 19.85 -17.04 -10.50
C GLU A 188 20.78 -16.30 -9.51
N THR A 189 20.36 -15.15 -8.99
CA THR A 189 21.19 -14.30 -8.12
C THR A 189 21.31 -14.84 -6.70
N VAL A 190 20.22 -15.35 -6.12
CA VAL A 190 20.26 -16.00 -4.79
C VAL A 190 20.93 -17.38 -4.88
N GLY A 191 20.62 -18.15 -5.93
CA GLY A 191 21.17 -19.49 -6.15
C GLY A 191 20.83 -20.49 -5.04
N ASP A 192 21.65 -21.55 -4.92
CA ASP A 192 21.41 -22.69 -4.03
C ASP A 192 21.51 -22.39 -2.50
N VAL A 193 21.58 -21.12 -2.08
CA VAL A 193 21.67 -20.75 -0.64
C VAL A 193 20.33 -20.84 0.08
N LEU A 194 19.23 -20.80 -0.66
CA LEU A 194 17.86 -20.83 -0.18
C LEU A 194 16.97 -21.58 -1.18
N THR A 195 15.77 -21.97 -0.78
CA THR A 195 14.80 -22.58 -1.70
C THR A 195 13.97 -21.50 -2.37
N PHE A 196 14.23 -21.22 -3.65
CA PHE A 196 13.38 -20.35 -4.45
C PHE A 196 12.14 -21.11 -4.96
N VAL A 197 10.95 -20.49 -4.89
CA VAL A 197 9.68 -21.07 -5.36
C VAL A 197 9.02 -20.11 -6.35
N ASP A 198 9.17 -20.40 -7.65
CA ASP A 198 8.47 -19.69 -8.72
C ASP A 198 6.98 -20.07 -8.74
N LEU A 199 6.12 -19.04 -8.70
CA LEU A 199 4.67 -19.15 -8.75
C LEU A 199 4.09 -18.92 -10.15
N THR A 200 4.91 -18.60 -11.15
CA THR A 200 4.46 -18.16 -12.48
C THR A 200 3.54 -19.17 -13.16
N GLU A 201 3.91 -20.46 -13.17
CA GLU A 201 3.06 -21.51 -13.76
C GLU A 201 1.79 -21.75 -12.91
N THR A 202 1.90 -21.76 -11.58
CA THR A 202 0.75 -21.89 -10.67
C THR A 202 -0.30 -20.81 -10.96
N MET A 203 0.11 -19.53 -10.91
CA MET A 203 -0.80 -18.41 -11.15
C MET A 203 -1.32 -18.39 -12.60
N SER A 204 -0.47 -18.74 -13.58
CA SER A 204 -0.87 -18.84 -14.99
C SER A 204 -1.91 -19.93 -15.26
N SER A 205 -1.82 -21.06 -14.55
CA SER A 205 -2.76 -22.18 -14.68
C SER A 205 -4.16 -21.86 -14.18
N HIS A 206 -4.27 -20.95 -13.20
CA HIS A 206 -5.53 -20.49 -12.59
C HIS A 206 -6.01 -19.10 -13.10
N ARG A 207 -5.40 -18.56 -14.17
CA ARG A 207 -5.70 -17.21 -14.72
C ARG A 207 -7.14 -16.98 -15.21
N ASP A 208 -7.92 -18.03 -15.38
CA ASP A 208 -9.35 -17.95 -15.76
C ASP A 208 -10.29 -17.89 -14.52
N GLU A 209 -9.71 -17.94 -13.32
CA GLU A 209 -10.39 -17.82 -12.01
C GLU A 209 -10.15 -16.45 -11.36
N ALA A 210 -10.84 -16.18 -10.25
CA ALA A 210 -10.77 -14.88 -9.55
C ALA A 210 -9.56 -14.80 -8.60
N ILE A 211 -8.35 -15.09 -9.11
CA ILE A 211 -7.10 -15.10 -8.32
C ILE A 211 -6.50 -13.70 -8.06
N TYR A 212 -6.97 -12.65 -8.75
CA TYR A 212 -6.67 -11.24 -8.45
C TYR A 212 -7.94 -10.42 -8.34
N TYR A 213 -7.91 -9.37 -7.51
CA TYR A 213 -9.00 -8.40 -7.45
C TYR A 213 -9.12 -7.62 -8.76
N LYS A 214 -10.33 -7.13 -9.07
CA LYS A 214 -10.60 -6.32 -10.26
C LYS A 214 -10.33 -4.85 -10.05
N THR A 215 -10.44 -4.36 -8.82
CA THR A 215 -10.35 -2.94 -8.47
C THR A 215 -9.19 -2.62 -7.54
N ASP A 216 -8.48 -3.65 -7.10
CA ASP A 216 -7.32 -3.55 -6.24
C ASP A 216 -6.08 -4.19 -6.88
N HIS A 217 -4.91 -3.87 -6.32
CA HIS A 217 -3.60 -4.32 -6.77
C HIS A 217 -3.20 -5.69 -6.20
N HIS A 218 -3.83 -6.17 -5.14
CA HIS A 218 -3.53 -7.48 -4.55
C HIS A 218 -4.12 -8.68 -5.32
N TRP A 219 -3.54 -9.85 -5.09
CA TRP A 219 -4.24 -11.12 -5.31
C TRP A 219 -5.43 -11.28 -4.37
N THR A 220 -6.32 -12.23 -4.66
CA THR A 220 -7.36 -12.66 -3.72
C THR A 220 -6.84 -13.77 -2.80
N SER A 221 -7.59 -14.07 -1.73
CA SER A 221 -7.32 -15.23 -0.87
C SER A 221 -7.32 -16.57 -1.63
N LEU A 222 -8.00 -16.66 -2.78
CA LEU A 222 -7.90 -17.81 -3.69
C LEU A 222 -6.54 -17.87 -4.39
N GLY A 223 -6.01 -16.73 -4.84
CA GLY A 223 -4.64 -16.64 -5.37
C GLY A 223 -3.60 -17.02 -4.32
N ALA A 224 -3.74 -16.47 -3.10
CA ALA A 224 -2.88 -16.81 -1.96
C ALA A 224 -2.97 -18.30 -1.57
N ARG A 225 -4.16 -18.93 -1.66
CA ARG A 225 -4.35 -20.37 -1.44
C ARG A 225 -3.54 -21.21 -2.43
N TYR A 226 -3.55 -20.89 -3.73
CA TYR A 226 -2.75 -21.60 -4.73
C TYR A 226 -1.24 -21.38 -4.56
N ALA A 227 -0.83 -20.18 -4.15
CA ALA A 227 0.56 -19.93 -3.76
C ALA A 227 0.97 -20.78 -2.56
N PHE A 228 0.14 -20.88 -1.53
CA PHE A 228 0.40 -21.74 -0.38
C PHE A 228 0.50 -23.22 -0.80
N ASP A 229 -0.40 -23.70 -1.68
CA ASP A 229 -0.34 -25.06 -2.25
C ASP A 229 0.94 -25.35 -3.05
N THR A 230 1.68 -24.33 -3.47
CA THR A 230 2.98 -24.48 -4.12
C THR A 230 4.14 -24.37 -3.11
N ILE A 231 4.03 -23.47 -2.13
CA ILE A 231 5.11 -23.12 -1.19
C ILE A 231 5.21 -24.10 0.00
N TYR A 232 4.11 -24.70 0.46
CA TYR A 232 4.06 -25.40 1.77
C TYR A 232 5.14 -26.47 1.95
N SER A 233 5.49 -27.21 0.89
CA SER A 233 6.51 -28.27 0.94
C SER A 233 7.94 -27.70 1.12
N ALA A 234 8.23 -26.53 0.56
CA ALA A 234 9.51 -25.84 0.78
C ALA A 234 9.64 -25.32 2.23
N LEU A 235 8.52 -24.89 2.82
CA LEU A 235 8.41 -24.57 4.24
C LEU A 235 8.35 -25.82 5.15
N GLY A 236 8.71 -27.02 4.67
CA GLY A 236 8.73 -28.24 5.48
C GLY A 236 7.37 -28.67 6.04
N ILE A 237 6.25 -28.21 5.47
CA ILE A 237 4.90 -28.67 5.85
C ILE A 237 4.63 -29.98 5.10
N SER A 238 4.33 -31.06 5.83
CA SER A 238 4.09 -32.38 5.24
C SER A 238 2.62 -32.68 4.96
N GLU A 239 1.72 -32.24 5.85
CA GLU A 239 0.29 -32.53 5.82
C GLU A 239 -0.52 -31.21 5.93
N PRO A 240 -0.61 -30.41 4.84
CA PRO A 240 -1.45 -29.22 4.85
C PRO A 240 -2.94 -29.58 4.86
N ALA A 241 -3.75 -28.74 5.52
CA ALA A 241 -5.20 -28.74 5.42
C ALA A 241 -5.64 -28.72 3.95
N GLN A 242 -6.54 -29.63 3.60
CA GLN A 242 -7.04 -29.80 2.23
C GLN A 242 -8.33 -29.02 1.99
N ASP A 243 -9.18 -28.93 3.02
CA ASP A 243 -10.50 -28.32 2.97
C ASP A 243 -10.54 -27.02 3.78
N TYR A 244 -11.27 -26.03 3.26
CA TYR A 244 -11.40 -24.71 3.85
C TYR A 244 -12.87 -24.28 3.85
N THR A 245 -13.31 -23.65 4.93
CA THR A 245 -14.57 -22.91 4.96
C THR A 245 -14.31 -21.50 4.41
N VAL A 246 -14.98 -21.16 3.32
CA VAL A 246 -14.85 -19.84 2.68
C VAL A 246 -15.97 -18.92 3.15
N TYR A 247 -15.60 -17.79 3.75
CA TYR A 247 -16.51 -16.76 4.24
C TYR A 247 -16.39 -15.49 3.39
N PRO A 248 -17.38 -15.17 2.53
CA PRO A 248 -17.41 -13.87 1.87
C PRO A 248 -17.76 -12.78 2.89
N VAL A 249 -16.78 -11.96 3.26
CA VAL A 249 -16.93 -10.89 4.26
C VAL A 249 -17.29 -9.53 3.65
N SER A 250 -17.04 -9.34 2.35
CA SER A 250 -17.55 -8.19 1.60
C SER A 250 -17.92 -8.59 0.18
N HIS A 251 -18.93 -7.92 -0.38
CA HIS A 251 -19.28 -7.96 -1.81
C HIS A 251 -19.21 -6.56 -2.47
N THR A 252 -18.66 -5.58 -1.75
CA THR A 252 -18.71 -4.16 -2.10
C THR A 252 -17.34 -3.51 -2.18
N PHE A 253 -16.27 -4.30 -2.14
CA PHE A 253 -14.91 -3.77 -2.20
C PHE A 253 -14.67 -3.05 -3.53
N SER A 254 -14.02 -1.89 -3.44
CA SER A 254 -13.60 -1.04 -4.54
C SER A 254 -12.23 -0.53 -4.13
N GLY A 255 -11.18 -1.21 -4.58
CA GLY A 255 -9.83 -1.04 -4.08
C GLY A 255 -9.09 0.19 -4.61
N THR A 256 -7.79 0.21 -4.32
CA THR A 256 -6.91 1.34 -4.53
C THR A 256 -6.69 1.67 -6.02
N LEU A 257 -6.78 0.69 -6.93
CA LEU A 257 -6.72 0.97 -8.38
C LEU A 257 -7.96 1.70 -8.90
N ALA A 258 -9.15 1.43 -8.35
CA ALA A 258 -10.37 2.19 -8.68
C ALA A 258 -10.26 3.64 -8.19
N SER A 259 -9.74 3.85 -6.98
CA SER A 259 -9.48 5.17 -6.41
C SER A 259 -8.45 5.96 -7.23
N LYS A 260 -7.30 5.35 -7.55
CA LYS A 260 -6.19 5.95 -8.31
C LYS A 260 -6.60 6.32 -9.74
N SER A 261 -7.35 5.46 -10.42
CA SER A 261 -7.78 5.66 -11.82
C SER A 261 -9.01 6.55 -11.97
N GLY A 262 -9.83 6.72 -10.92
CA GLY A 262 -11.17 7.30 -11.01
C GLY A 262 -12.19 6.41 -11.76
N TYR A 263 -11.83 5.17 -12.12
CA TYR A 263 -12.71 4.20 -12.80
C TYR A 263 -13.40 3.28 -11.79
N ASP A 264 -14.36 3.82 -11.04
CA ASP A 264 -15.13 3.03 -10.09
C ASP A 264 -16.39 2.42 -10.75
N ARG A 265 -16.24 1.22 -11.35
CA ARG A 265 -17.32 0.51 -12.09
C ARG A 265 -17.50 -0.97 -11.74
N SER A 266 -16.51 -1.57 -11.09
CA SER A 266 -16.53 -2.96 -10.65
C SER A 266 -16.66 -3.02 -9.14
N ARG A 267 -17.07 -4.17 -8.62
CA ARG A 267 -17.02 -4.48 -7.19
C ARG A 267 -16.41 -5.86 -7.04
N ASP A 268 -15.54 -5.98 -6.04
CA ASP A 268 -14.89 -7.23 -5.68
C ASP A 268 -15.57 -7.87 -4.47
N THR A 269 -15.33 -9.16 -4.31
CA THR A 269 -15.69 -9.92 -3.10
C THR A 269 -14.43 -10.26 -2.36
N ILE A 270 -14.38 -9.96 -1.06
CA ILE A 270 -13.29 -10.37 -0.17
C ILE A 270 -13.75 -11.63 0.55
N ASP A 271 -12.96 -12.68 0.43
CA ASP A 271 -13.22 -14.00 1.03
C ASP A 271 -12.15 -14.31 2.09
N ILE A 272 -12.56 -14.79 3.26
CA ILE A 272 -11.69 -15.37 4.28
C ILE A 272 -11.72 -16.89 4.17
N TYR A 273 -10.56 -17.54 4.30
CA TYR A 273 -10.38 -18.98 4.19
C TYR A 273 -9.97 -19.55 5.55
N VAL A 274 -10.89 -20.21 6.25
CA VAL A 274 -10.63 -20.86 7.53
C VAL A 274 -10.38 -22.36 7.29
N PRO A 275 -9.19 -22.90 7.62
CA PRO A 275 -8.88 -24.31 7.37
C PRO A 275 -9.74 -25.24 8.24
N GLN A 276 -10.14 -26.38 7.68
CA GLN A 276 -10.89 -27.42 8.39
C GLN A 276 -9.95 -28.48 8.98
N ASP A 277 -10.45 -29.20 9.98
CA ASP A 277 -9.79 -30.34 10.65
C ASP A 277 -8.38 -30.07 11.25
N VAL A 278 -8.02 -28.80 11.46
CA VAL A 278 -6.79 -28.34 12.12
C VAL A 278 -7.09 -27.32 13.22
N SER A 279 -6.10 -27.00 14.07
CA SER A 279 -6.24 -25.93 15.06
C SER A 279 -6.21 -24.56 14.38
N THR A 280 -7.14 -23.69 14.77
CA THR A 280 -7.24 -22.29 14.32
C THR A 280 -7.14 -21.29 15.47
N GLU A 281 -6.70 -21.73 16.65
CA GLU A 281 -6.48 -20.85 17.80
C GLU A 281 -5.13 -20.12 17.65
N TYR A 282 -5.11 -18.82 17.92
CA TYR A 282 -3.90 -18.00 17.93
C TYR A 282 -4.10 -16.72 18.75
N VAL A 283 -2.99 -16.00 18.99
CA VAL A 283 -2.98 -14.63 19.50
C VAL A 283 -2.07 -13.81 18.59
N VAL A 284 -2.55 -12.65 18.16
CA VAL A 284 -1.78 -11.66 17.37
C VAL A 284 -1.33 -10.54 18.30
N ASN A 285 -0.08 -10.10 18.17
CA ASN A 285 0.51 -9.01 18.91
C ASN A 285 1.19 -8.03 17.94
N TYR A 286 0.61 -6.84 17.82
CA TYR A 286 1.17 -5.71 17.07
C TYR A 286 2.20 -5.01 17.98
N VAL A 287 3.50 -5.17 17.66
CA VAL A 287 4.58 -4.94 18.62
C VAL A 287 4.77 -3.46 18.93
N GLU A 288 4.80 -2.62 17.91
CA GLU A 288 5.01 -1.17 18.01
C GLU A 288 3.79 -0.42 18.56
N GLU A 289 2.59 -0.90 18.23
CA GLU A 289 1.31 -0.40 18.74
C GLU A 289 1.06 -0.83 20.20
N GLY A 290 1.68 -1.94 20.64
CA GLY A 290 1.50 -2.53 21.96
C GLY A 290 0.14 -3.22 22.13
N GLU A 291 -0.47 -3.65 21.04
CA GLU A 291 -1.83 -4.18 20.98
C GLU A 291 -1.86 -5.71 20.84
N LYS A 292 -2.84 -6.37 21.47
CA LYS A 292 -3.06 -7.82 21.37
C LYS A 292 -4.51 -8.14 21.07
N THR A 293 -4.71 -9.00 20.08
CA THR A 293 -6.02 -9.48 19.64
C THR A 293 -6.02 -10.99 19.43
N ALA A 294 -7.21 -11.59 19.40
CA ALA A 294 -7.44 -12.99 19.06
C ALA A 294 -7.85 -13.18 17.58
N SER A 295 -7.69 -12.16 16.73
CA SER A 295 -8.09 -12.15 15.33
C SER A 295 -6.98 -11.61 14.42
N MET A 296 -6.68 -12.30 13.30
CA MET A 296 -5.91 -11.72 12.19
C MET A 296 -6.78 -10.80 11.32
N TYR A 297 -8.07 -10.72 11.64
CA TYR A 297 -9.09 -10.06 10.84
C TYR A 297 -9.64 -8.82 11.55
N GLU A 298 -9.42 -7.65 10.96
CA GLU A 298 -9.94 -6.36 11.44
C GLU A 298 -11.33 -6.10 10.84
N SER A 299 -12.37 -6.45 11.58
CA SER A 299 -13.75 -6.40 11.06
C SER A 299 -14.21 -4.97 10.71
N SER A 300 -13.70 -3.94 11.39
CA SER A 300 -14.09 -2.55 11.16
C SER A 300 -13.59 -2.01 9.81
N ALA A 301 -12.51 -2.57 9.26
CA ALA A 301 -12.02 -2.23 7.92
C ALA A 301 -13.07 -2.48 6.81
N LEU A 302 -14.00 -3.43 7.03
CA LEU A 302 -15.08 -3.72 6.08
C LEU A 302 -16.10 -2.59 5.95
N GLU A 303 -16.17 -1.68 6.91
CA GLU A 303 -17.00 -0.45 6.83
C GLU A 303 -16.27 0.71 6.11
N GLN A 304 -14.95 0.57 5.91
CA GLN A 304 -14.09 1.62 5.35
C GLN A 304 -13.94 1.49 3.83
N LYS A 305 -13.15 2.41 3.25
CA LYS A 305 -12.86 2.45 1.82
C LYS A 305 -11.86 1.37 1.41
N ASP A 306 -10.78 1.18 2.17
CA ASP A 306 -9.84 0.10 1.94
C ASP A 306 -10.20 -1.15 2.77
N GLN A 307 -11.05 -1.99 2.18
CA GLN A 307 -11.54 -3.19 2.86
C GLN A 307 -10.51 -4.33 2.85
N TYR A 308 -9.37 -4.18 2.15
CA TYR A 308 -8.27 -5.16 2.22
C TYR A 308 -7.54 -5.09 3.57
N GLU A 309 -7.64 -3.96 4.28
CA GLU A 309 -7.17 -3.82 5.67
C GLU A 309 -7.93 -4.76 6.65
N VAL A 310 -8.97 -5.48 6.20
CA VAL A 310 -9.50 -6.63 6.96
C VAL A 310 -8.41 -7.65 7.29
N PHE A 311 -7.34 -7.76 6.49
CA PHE A 311 -6.17 -8.56 6.86
C PHE A 311 -5.16 -7.70 7.64
N PHE A 312 -5.06 -7.95 8.94
CA PHE A 312 -4.15 -7.30 9.89
C PHE A 312 -4.32 -5.80 10.12
N GLY A 313 -5.40 -5.14 9.71
CA GLY A 313 -5.63 -3.72 10.04
C GLY A 313 -4.74 -2.70 9.29
N GLY A 314 -3.91 -3.15 8.34
CA GLY A 314 -3.09 -2.27 7.49
C GLY A 314 -1.63 -2.69 7.39
N ASN A 315 -0.73 -1.72 7.58
CA ASN A 315 0.72 -1.91 7.56
C ASN A 315 1.29 -1.77 8.98
N HIS A 316 2.03 -2.78 9.42
CA HIS A 316 2.69 -2.83 10.72
C HIS A 316 4.17 -3.15 10.53
N SER A 317 5.03 -2.60 11.38
CA SER A 317 6.47 -2.88 11.40
C SER A 317 6.74 -4.33 11.77
N ARG A 318 6.21 -4.78 12.92
CA ARG A 318 6.29 -6.17 13.36
C ARG A 318 4.97 -6.70 13.93
N ILE A 319 4.57 -7.88 13.46
CA ILE A 319 3.44 -8.64 13.99
C ILE A 319 3.95 -9.98 14.51
N ASP A 320 3.70 -10.28 15.79
CA ASP A 320 3.99 -11.59 16.40
C ASP A 320 2.70 -12.39 16.53
N ILE A 321 2.63 -13.56 15.89
CA ILE A 321 1.50 -14.49 15.96
C ILE A 321 1.93 -15.73 16.73
N THR A 322 1.25 -16.06 17.83
CA THR A 322 1.50 -17.27 18.63
C THR A 322 0.33 -18.24 18.53
N THR A 323 0.59 -19.53 18.36
CA THR A 323 -0.40 -20.60 18.17
C THR A 323 -0.19 -21.74 19.19
N PRO A 324 -1.13 -22.69 19.37
CA PRO A 324 -0.95 -23.83 20.28
C PRO A 324 -0.08 -24.97 19.71
N VAL A 325 0.61 -24.77 18.58
CA VAL A 325 1.45 -25.82 17.96
C VAL A 325 2.59 -26.24 18.91
N GLU A 326 2.59 -27.51 19.32
CA GLU A 326 3.58 -28.06 20.26
C GLU A 326 4.96 -28.30 19.63
N GLU A 327 5.08 -28.37 18.30
CA GLU A 327 6.37 -28.46 17.62
C GLU A 327 7.15 -27.13 17.72
N ASN A 328 8.47 -27.18 17.84
CA ASN A 328 9.30 -25.98 17.91
C ASN A 328 9.59 -25.46 16.50
N LYS A 329 8.54 -25.02 15.80
CA LYS A 329 8.61 -24.48 14.46
C LYS A 329 8.23 -23.01 14.49
N ASN A 330 9.19 -22.14 14.23
CA ASN A 330 9.08 -20.69 14.38
C ASN A 330 9.47 -20.03 13.06
N LEU A 331 8.54 -19.32 12.43
CA LEU A 331 8.70 -18.70 11.13
C LEU A 331 8.99 -17.20 11.25
N LEU A 332 9.96 -16.71 10.49
CA LEU A 332 10.16 -15.29 10.24
C LEU A 332 9.75 -14.97 8.78
N ILE A 333 8.87 -14.00 8.58
CA ILE A 333 8.40 -13.59 7.25
C ILE A 333 8.84 -12.15 6.98
N PHE A 334 9.57 -11.94 5.88
CA PHE A 334 9.79 -10.62 5.29
C PHE A 334 8.83 -10.46 4.11
N LYS A 335 8.04 -9.39 4.11
CA LYS A 335 6.90 -9.25 3.18
C LYS A 335 6.58 -7.84 2.75
N ASP A 336 5.77 -7.77 1.68
CA ASP A 336 4.87 -6.65 1.39
C ASP A 336 3.39 -7.02 1.68
N SER A 337 2.46 -6.12 1.35
CA SER A 337 1.03 -6.31 1.63
C SER A 337 0.36 -7.48 0.89
N TYR A 338 1.00 -8.13 -0.10
CA TYR A 338 0.48 -9.38 -0.66
C TYR A 338 0.43 -10.50 0.39
N ALA A 339 1.40 -10.56 1.31
CA ALA A 339 1.43 -11.63 2.31
C ALA A 339 0.28 -11.55 3.33
N ASN A 340 -0.38 -10.39 3.50
CA ASN A 340 -1.43 -10.20 4.51
C ASN A 340 -2.56 -11.25 4.40
N CYS A 341 -3.04 -11.58 3.20
CA CYS A 341 -4.04 -12.65 3.01
C CYS A 341 -3.45 -14.06 2.83
N PHE A 342 -2.12 -14.20 2.81
CA PHE A 342 -1.40 -15.48 2.76
C PHE A 342 -1.09 -16.03 4.16
N ILE A 343 -0.72 -15.16 5.11
CA ILE A 343 -0.31 -15.55 6.47
C ILE A 343 -1.34 -16.44 7.21
N PRO A 344 -2.67 -16.22 7.11
CA PRO A 344 -3.65 -17.10 7.75
C PRO A 344 -3.59 -18.57 7.29
N PHE A 345 -3.06 -18.87 6.09
CA PHE A 345 -2.85 -20.25 5.66
C PHE A 345 -1.72 -20.94 6.43
N LEU A 346 -0.76 -20.19 7.00
CA LEU A 346 0.39 -20.73 7.73
C LEU A 346 0.11 -21.06 9.19
N GLN A 347 -0.91 -20.43 9.80
CA GLN A 347 -1.21 -20.55 11.23
C GLN A 347 -1.23 -21.98 11.81
N PRO A 348 -1.71 -23.04 11.11
CA PRO A 348 -1.86 -24.34 11.75
C PRO A 348 -0.54 -25.11 11.91
N TYR A 349 0.57 -24.63 11.34
CA TYR A 349 1.82 -25.39 11.21
C TYR A 349 3.01 -24.79 11.94
N PHE A 350 2.88 -23.58 12.48
CA PHE A 350 3.95 -22.86 13.15
C PHE A 350 3.50 -22.41 14.54
N ARG A 351 4.34 -22.61 15.55
CA ARG A 351 4.10 -22.16 16.93
C ARG A 351 4.18 -20.64 17.04
N SER A 352 5.16 -20.07 16.37
CA SER A 352 5.36 -18.63 16.27
C SER A 352 5.50 -18.25 14.79
N ILE A 353 4.84 -17.17 14.38
CA ILE A 353 5.07 -16.50 13.10
C ILE A 353 5.34 -15.04 13.41
N ILE A 354 6.57 -14.59 13.15
CA ILE A 354 6.97 -13.19 13.23
C ILE A 354 6.94 -12.62 11.82
N VAL A 355 6.19 -11.54 11.61
CA VAL A 355 6.00 -10.89 10.32
C VAL A 355 6.65 -9.52 10.37
N ILE A 356 7.58 -9.25 9.46
CA ILE A 356 8.34 -8.01 9.33
C ILE A 356 8.00 -7.34 7.99
N ASP A 357 7.74 -6.04 8.04
CA ASP A 357 7.63 -5.16 6.87
C ASP A 357 8.85 -4.21 6.83
N PRO A 358 9.89 -4.50 6.02
CA PRO A 358 11.15 -3.76 6.01
C PRO A 358 11.05 -2.26 5.76
N ARG A 359 9.93 -1.78 5.22
CA ARG A 359 9.66 -0.35 5.02
C ARG A 359 9.50 0.42 6.33
N TYR A 360 9.28 -0.30 7.44
CA TYR A 360 8.98 0.27 8.76
C TYR A 360 9.83 -0.32 9.92
N TYR A 361 10.53 -1.44 9.69
CA TYR A 361 11.32 -2.13 10.71
C TYR A 361 12.82 -1.77 10.63
N TYR A 362 13.42 -1.40 11.77
CA TYR A 362 14.81 -0.90 11.86
C TYR A 362 15.64 -1.57 12.97
N ASP A 363 15.12 -2.64 13.57
CA ASP A 363 15.78 -3.40 14.64
C ASP A 363 16.63 -4.57 14.05
N ASP A 364 17.47 -5.16 14.89
CA ASP A 364 18.44 -6.20 14.53
C ASP A 364 17.75 -7.55 14.19
N VAL A 365 17.67 -7.87 12.89
CA VAL A 365 17.08 -9.13 12.39
C VAL A 365 17.90 -10.38 12.71
N ASP A 366 19.23 -10.27 12.84
CA ASP A 366 20.10 -11.41 13.20
C ASP A 366 19.87 -11.82 14.67
N ARG A 367 19.61 -10.83 15.55
CA ARG A 367 19.09 -11.09 16.91
C ARG A 367 17.68 -11.63 16.90
N LEU A 368 16.80 -11.12 16.04
CA LEU A 368 15.42 -11.61 15.94
C LEU A 368 15.38 -13.12 15.62
N VAL A 369 16.23 -13.60 14.71
CA VAL A 369 16.43 -15.04 14.43
C VAL A 369 16.88 -15.80 15.67
N THR A 370 17.90 -15.31 16.36
CA THR A 370 18.52 -15.96 17.52
C THR A 370 17.57 -16.03 18.73
N ASP A 371 17.04 -14.88 19.16
CA ASP A 371 16.25 -14.74 20.39
C ASP A 371 14.90 -15.49 20.31
N ASN A 372 14.33 -15.63 19.11
CA ASN A 372 13.06 -16.33 18.89
C ASN A 372 13.25 -17.78 18.42
N SER A 373 14.50 -18.26 18.28
CA SER A 373 14.82 -19.61 17.80
C SER A 373 14.09 -19.93 16.49
N ILE A 374 14.23 -19.06 15.50
CA ILE A 374 13.61 -19.19 14.18
C ILE A 374 14.14 -20.44 13.48
N THR A 375 13.23 -21.24 12.91
CA THR A 375 13.53 -22.48 12.18
C THR A 375 13.33 -22.37 10.68
N ASP A 376 12.47 -21.43 10.26
CA ASP A 376 12.11 -21.19 8.88
C ASP A 376 12.09 -19.68 8.61
N ILE A 377 12.54 -19.26 7.43
CA ILE A 377 12.47 -17.88 6.95
C ILE A 377 11.72 -17.88 5.62
N LEU A 378 10.79 -16.93 5.41
CA LEU A 378 10.08 -16.72 4.17
C LEU A 378 10.21 -15.28 3.68
N PHE A 379 10.77 -15.09 2.49
CA PHE A 379 10.64 -13.84 1.73
C PHE A 379 9.46 -13.97 0.77
N LEU A 380 8.41 -13.17 0.93
CA LEU A 380 7.20 -13.21 0.09
C LEU A 380 6.76 -11.80 -0.34
N TYR A 381 6.97 -11.48 -1.61
CA TYR A 381 6.74 -10.14 -2.19
C TYR A 381 5.99 -10.20 -3.51
N ASN A 382 5.26 -9.15 -3.87
CA ASN A 382 4.92 -8.90 -5.27
C ASN A 382 6.18 -8.49 -6.08
N VAL A 383 6.27 -8.92 -7.34
CA VAL A 383 7.39 -8.54 -8.22
C VAL A 383 7.54 -7.02 -8.37
N ASP A 384 6.46 -6.26 -8.60
CA ASP A 384 6.58 -4.81 -8.79
C ASP A 384 7.07 -4.10 -7.50
N THR A 385 6.60 -4.54 -6.33
CA THR A 385 7.06 -4.00 -5.05
C THR A 385 8.54 -4.32 -4.84
N PHE A 386 8.95 -5.60 -4.98
CA PHE A 386 10.33 -6.01 -4.77
C PHE A 386 11.31 -5.29 -5.70
N MET A 387 10.93 -5.12 -6.98
CA MET A 387 11.75 -4.45 -7.99
C MET A 387 11.81 -2.92 -7.81
N THR A 388 11.07 -2.37 -6.86
CA THR A 388 11.10 -0.93 -6.48
C THR A 388 11.37 -0.71 -4.99
N ASP A 389 11.74 -1.77 -4.25
CA ASP A 389 12.06 -1.71 -2.83
C ASP A 389 13.49 -1.18 -2.61
N THR A 390 13.64 -0.23 -1.70
CA THR A 390 14.92 0.40 -1.31
C THR A 390 15.13 0.36 0.20
N SER A 391 14.53 -0.62 0.90
CA SER A 391 14.52 -0.73 2.36
C SER A 391 14.85 -2.14 2.85
N LEU A 392 14.60 -3.17 2.03
CA LEU A 392 14.91 -4.55 2.36
C LEU A 392 16.41 -4.77 2.62
N ALA A 393 17.30 -4.29 1.73
CA ALA A 393 18.75 -4.41 1.93
C ALA A 393 19.21 -3.82 3.28
N ASP A 394 18.83 -2.56 3.56
CA ASP A 394 19.13 -1.87 4.83
C ASP A 394 18.63 -2.66 6.05
N SER A 395 17.44 -3.25 5.98
CA SER A 395 16.86 -4.05 7.09
C SER A 395 17.57 -5.39 7.35
N LEU A 396 18.36 -5.87 6.39
CA LEU A 396 19.11 -7.12 6.46
C LEU A 396 20.62 -6.90 6.69
N GLU A 397 21.09 -5.65 6.82
CA GLU A 397 22.48 -5.38 7.18
C GLU A 397 22.78 -5.83 8.63
N PRO A 398 23.89 -6.54 8.89
CA PRO A 398 24.29 -6.87 10.25
C PRO A 398 24.55 -5.61 11.06
N MET A 399 23.79 -5.41 12.13
CA MET A 399 24.04 -4.31 13.06
C MET A 399 25.46 -4.41 13.64
N PRO A 400 26.28 -3.33 13.58
CA PRO A 400 27.64 -3.38 14.08
C PRO A 400 27.65 -3.65 15.59
N GLU A 401 28.44 -4.62 16.04
CA GLU A 401 28.56 -4.97 17.46
C GLU A 401 28.87 -3.72 18.31
N SER A 402 27.87 -3.21 19.01
CA SER A 402 28.06 -2.19 20.04
C SER A 402 28.96 -2.78 21.12
N GLN A 403 30.08 -2.13 21.44
CA GLN A 403 30.96 -2.55 22.54
C GLN A 403 30.30 -2.39 23.91
N THR A 404 29.36 -3.26 24.25
CA THR A 404 28.76 -3.41 25.57
C THR A 404 29.54 -4.41 26.40
N ASP A 405 30.85 -4.18 26.56
CA ASP A 405 31.68 -4.94 27.49
C ASP A 405 32.69 -4.04 28.22
N SER A 406 32.17 -3.15 29.07
CA SER A 406 32.94 -2.56 30.18
C SER A 406 32.08 -1.83 31.22
N THR A 407 31.33 -2.55 32.07
CA THR A 407 30.99 -2.09 33.46
C THR A 407 30.46 -3.23 34.35
N ALA A 408 31.20 -4.35 34.43
CA ALA A 408 30.91 -5.42 35.39
C ALA A 408 32.16 -5.86 36.18
N ASN A 409 32.88 -4.90 36.79
CA ASN A 409 33.85 -5.19 37.86
C ASN A 409 34.29 -3.92 38.63
N VAL A 410 33.57 -3.54 39.69
CA VAL A 410 34.16 -2.88 40.86
C VAL A 410 33.49 -3.43 42.12
N SER A 411 34.20 -4.28 42.84
CA SER A 411 33.91 -4.60 44.25
C SER A 411 35.03 -4.03 45.12
N ASP A 412 34.65 -3.23 46.12
CA ASP A 412 35.38 -2.86 47.34
C ASP A 412 36.90 -2.61 47.30
N SER A 413 37.28 -1.35 47.54
CA SER A 413 38.09 -1.01 48.74
C SER A 413 38.13 0.50 49.01
N GLU A 414 37.95 0.88 50.27
CA GLU A 414 38.18 2.23 50.82
C GLU A 414 39.67 2.62 50.78
N ASP A 415 40.01 3.91 50.61
CA ASP A 415 40.68 4.75 51.64
C ASP A 415 40.81 6.23 51.16
N ALA A 416 41.04 7.15 52.09
CA ALA A 416 41.03 8.60 51.89
C ALA A 416 42.38 9.20 51.44
N GLY A 417 42.34 10.33 50.72
CA GLY A 417 43.55 11.03 50.26
C GLY A 417 43.30 12.47 49.79
N ALA A 418 43.56 13.42 50.70
CA ALA A 418 43.32 14.86 50.60
C ALA A 418 43.89 15.65 49.38
N ALA A 419 43.18 16.75 49.06
CA ALA A 419 43.68 18.13 48.87
C ALA A 419 43.75 18.80 47.46
N GLU A 420 43.43 20.11 47.52
CA GLU A 420 43.78 21.27 46.66
C GLU A 420 43.03 21.57 45.34
N ASP A 421 42.18 22.61 45.42
CA ASP A 421 42.05 23.80 44.56
C ASP A 421 42.16 23.65 43.02
N THR A 422 41.16 24.11 42.24
CA THR A 422 41.02 25.57 42.02
C THR A 422 39.66 25.99 41.41
N ASN A 423 38.99 26.92 42.08
CA ASN A 423 38.40 28.20 41.58
C ASN A 423 37.58 28.23 40.25
N GLY A 424 36.31 28.68 40.27
CA GLY A 424 35.50 28.74 39.03
C GLY A 424 34.12 29.44 38.97
N THR A 425 33.57 30.00 40.06
CA THR A 425 32.65 31.18 40.11
C THR A 425 31.36 31.28 39.24
N THR A 426 30.20 31.48 39.92
CA THR A 426 28.90 32.11 39.48
C THR A 426 28.06 31.41 38.38
N ASP A 427 26.71 31.46 38.36
CA ASP A 427 25.67 31.97 39.29
C ASP A 427 24.37 31.17 39.00
N THR A 428 23.56 30.71 39.99
CA THR A 428 22.33 31.36 40.52
C THR A 428 21.52 32.22 39.51
N SER A 429 20.18 32.22 39.42
CA SER A 429 19.09 31.44 40.02
C SER A 429 17.96 31.30 38.94
N ASP A 430 16.75 30.76 39.14
CA ASP A 430 15.99 30.42 40.36
C ASP A 430 14.94 29.31 40.11
N THR A 431 14.24 28.89 41.17
CA THR A 431 13.03 28.06 41.16
C THR A 431 11.75 28.88 41.01
N GLU A 432 10.73 28.34 40.34
CA GLU A 432 9.34 28.56 40.77
C GLU A 432 8.48 27.30 40.61
N ASN A 433 7.54 27.11 41.52
CA ASN A 433 6.80 25.87 41.77
C ASN A 433 5.29 26.11 41.57
N GLY A 434 4.57 25.16 40.97
CA GLY A 434 3.14 25.34 40.66
C GLY A 434 2.36 24.03 40.59
N GLN A 435 1.60 23.72 41.64
CA GLN A 435 0.66 22.60 41.69
C GLN A 435 -0.77 23.03 41.30
N ALA A 436 -1.48 22.19 40.53
CA ALA A 436 -2.93 21.98 40.54
C ALA A 436 -3.21 20.69 39.74
N GLU A 437 -3.59 19.58 40.36
CA GLU A 437 -4.97 19.16 40.71
C GLU A 437 -5.91 18.92 39.51
N GLY A 438 -6.05 17.64 39.13
CA GLY A 438 -7.33 16.90 39.21
C GLY A 438 -8.32 16.95 38.04
N ALA A 439 -8.57 15.76 37.45
CA ALA A 439 -9.93 15.27 37.14
C ALA A 439 -9.92 13.75 36.79
N ASP A 440 -10.66 12.95 37.56
CA ASP A 440 -11.11 11.61 37.15
C ASP A 440 -12.22 11.72 36.09
N SER A 441 -12.26 10.78 35.14
CA SER A 441 -13.53 10.30 34.58
C SER A 441 -13.42 8.88 34.04
N ASN A 442 -13.93 7.91 34.80
CA ASN A 442 -14.27 6.58 34.27
C ASN A 442 -15.31 6.72 33.14
N GLY A 443 -15.06 6.06 32.01
CA GLY A 443 -16.03 5.84 30.94
C GLY A 443 -15.89 4.41 30.45
N THR A 444 -16.70 3.50 30.99
CA THR A 444 -16.83 2.13 30.48
C THR A 444 -17.85 2.13 29.36
N ASP A 445 -17.44 1.80 28.14
CA ASP A 445 -18.30 1.13 27.17
C ASP A 445 -17.52 -0.08 26.65
N ALA A 446 -18.18 -1.23 26.68
CA ALA A 446 -17.67 -2.48 26.13
C ALA A 446 -18.54 -2.79 24.92
N ASP A 447 -18.08 -2.40 23.74
CA ASP A 447 -18.71 -2.83 22.50
C ASP A 447 -18.36 -4.31 22.27
N GLU A 448 -19.41 -5.09 22.06
CA GLU A 448 -19.35 -6.54 21.93
C GLU A 448 -18.93 -6.87 20.49
N GLU A 449 -17.61 -6.92 20.25
CA GLU A 449 -17.05 -7.26 18.94
C GLU A 449 -17.62 -8.58 18.43
N ALA A 450 -18.16 -8.53 17.22
CA ALA A 450 -18.61 -9.71 16.50
C ALA A 450 -17.38 -10.49 16.03
N ILE A 451 -16.94 -11.45 16.86
CA ILE A 451 -15.86 -12.38 16.53
C ILE A 451 -16.18 -13.06 15.18
N ILE A 452 -15.44 -12.66 14.14
CA ILE A 452 -15.33 -13.41 12.89
C ILE A 452 -14.52 -14.68 13.23
N PRO A 453 -15.02 -15.89 12.86
CA PRO A 453 -14.47 -17.17 13.33
C PRO A 453 -13.13 -17.55 12.70
#